data_AF-A0A948Q928-F1
#
_entry.id   AF-A0A948Q928-F1
#
_cell.length_a   1.000
_cell.length_b   1.000
_cell.length_c   1.000
_cell.angle_alpha   90.00
_cell.angle_beta   90.00
_cell.angle_gamma   90.00
#
_symmetry.space_group_name_H-M   'P 1'
#
loop_
_entity.id
_entity.type
_entity.pdbx_description
1 polymer ?
#
loop_
_entity_poly.entity_id
_entity_poly.type
_entity_poly.pdbx_seq_one_letter_code
_entity_poly.pdbx_strand_id
1 'polypeptide(L)'
;MRLLEFRSDRLPGIPTPFGFTAGPGLNLVVGPNGIGKSSVARALHFLLWPRRGDPSTDLAVHADFQVGTDVLRAGYRGVGEVSWTREGRAVAAPDLPPESLAACHHLDVLDLMPALLH
;
A
#
# COMPACT_ATOMS: atom_id res chain seq x y z
N MET A 1 0.44 6.67 10.99
CA MET A 1 0.36 5.26 10.53
C MET A 1 1.68 4.88 9.89
N ARG A 2 2.14 3.63 10.01
CA ARG A 2 3.42 3.16 9.42
C ARG A 2 3.27 1.74 8.86
N LEU A 3 3.80 1.48 7.66
CA LEU A 3 3.86 0.13 7.07
C LEU A 3 4.83 -0.77 7.85
N LEU A 4 4.43 -2.02 8.11
CA LEU A 4 5.24 -3.06 8.75
C LEU A 4 5.55 -4.18 7.77
N GLU A 5 4.55 -4.66 7.06
CA GLU A 5 4.67 -5.76 6.11
C GLU A 5 3.75 -5.52 4.93
N PHE A 6 4.20 -5.92 3.74
CA PHE A 6 3.36 -6.03 2.55
C PHE A 6 3.49 -7.44 2.00
N ARG A 7 2.38 -8.03 1.58
CA ARG A 7 2.35 -9.30 0.88
C ARG A 7 1.36 -9.28 -0.26
N SER A 8 1.81 -9.81 -1.39
CA SER A 8 1.04 -10.03 -2.59
C SER A 8 0.87 -11.52 -2.81
N ASP A 9 -0.38 -11.98 -2.81
CA ASP A 9 -0.73 -13.30 -3.33
C ASP A 9 -0.90 -13.23 -4.85
N ARG A 10 -1.50 -12.14 -5.35
CA ARG A 10 -1.62 -11.83 -6.77
C ARG A 10 -1.53 -10.33 -7.01
N LEU A 11 -0.70 -9.95 -7.98
CA LEU A 11 -0.55 -8.58 -8.43
C LEU A 11 -0.50 -8.57 -9.95
N PRO A 12 -1.31 -7.74 -10.64
CA PRO A 12 -1.29 -7.68 -12.10
C PRO A 12 0.12 -7.45 -12.65
N GLY A 13 0.58 -8.37 -13.50
CA GLY A 13 1.91 -8.35 -14.10
C GLY A 13 3.04 -8.97 -13.26
N ILE A 14 2.76 -9.48 -12.06
CA ILE A 14 3.71 -10.24 -11.24
C ILE A 14 3.09 -11.61 -10.92
N PRO A 15 3.52 -12.68 -11.60
CA PRO A 15 2.85 -13.98 -11.50
C PRO A 15 3.15 -14.73 -10.19
N THR A 16 4.20 -14.34 -9.47
CA THR A 16 4.66 -15.04 -8.28
C THR A 16 4.30 -14.26 -7.02
N PRO A 17 3.73 -14.92 -5.99
CA PRO A 17 3.54 -14.31 -4.69
C PRO A 17 4.86 -13.82 -4.08
N PHE A 18 4.83 -12.68 -3.42
CA PHE A 18 6.00 -12.11 -2.75
C PHE A 18 5.56 -11.24 -1.57
N GLY A 19 6.51 -10.93 -0.70
CA GLY A 19 6.30 -9.99 0.39
C GLY A 19 7.59 -9.38 0.87
N PHE A 20 7.48 -8.33 1.66
CA PHE A 20 8.61 -7.68 2.31
C PHE A 20 8.18 -7.05 3.63
N THR A 21 9.14 -6.95 4.54
CA THR A 21 9.02 -6.19 5.79
C THR A 21 9.57 -4.78 5.56
N ALA A 22 8.86 -3.77 6.04
CA ALA A 22 9.29 -2.39 6.03
C ALA A 22 9.97 -2.02 7.36
N GLY A 23 11.13 -1.38 7.27
CA GLY A 23 11.82 -0.79 8.40
C GLY A 23 11.24 0.57 8.80
N PRO A 24 11.63 1.10 9.97
CA PRO A 24 11.35 2.50 10.31
C PRO A 24 12.10 3.44 9.35
N GLY A 25 11.55 4.65 9.14
CA GLY A 25 12.16 5.67 8.29
C GLY A 25 11.92 5.46 6.79
N LEU A 26 12.95 5.72 5.99
CA LEU A 26 12.89 5.65 4.52
C LEU A 26 13.19 4.23 4.03
N ASN A 27 12.25 3.65 3.30
CA ASN A 27 12.42 2.35 2.64
C ASN A 27 12.56 2.58 1.13
N LEU A 28 13.67 2.11 0.54
CA LEU A 28 13.91 2.21 -0.90
C LEU A 28 13.70 0.87 -1.59
N VAL A 29 12.72 0.79 -2.49
CA VAL A 29 12.46 -0.39 -3.30
C VAL A 29 13.19 -0.26 -4.64
N VAL A 30 14.21 -1.10 -4.85
CA VAL A 30 15.05 -1.11 -6.06
C VAL A 30 14.82 -2.34 -6.92
N GLY A 31 15.09 -2.22 -8.23
CA GLY A 31 15.01 -3.34 -9.17
C GLY A 31 14.79 -2.88 -10.62
N PRO A 32 14.86 -3.78 -11.60
CA PRO A 32 14.70 -3.46 -13.02
C PRO A 32 13.36 -2.78 -13.35
N ASN A 33 13.31 -2.07 -14.47
CA ASN A 33 12.03 -1.54 -14.99
C ASN A 33 11.07 -2.70 -15.31
N GLY A 34 9.78 -2.48 -15.05
CA GLY A 34 8.75 -3.51 -15.26
C GLY A 34 8.69 -4.60 -14.18
N ILE A 35 9.64 -4.67 -13.23
CA ILE A 35 9.64 -5.71 -12.18
C ILE A 35 8.49 -5.56 -11.15
N GLY A 36 7.73 -4.46 -11.23
CA GLY A 36 6.52 -4.28 -10.42
C GLY A 36 6.62 -3.34 -9.22
N LYS A 37 7.70 -2.56 -9.08
CA LYS A 37 7.85 -1.52 -8.03
C LYS A 37 6.66 -0.56 -7.98
N SER A 38 6.27 0.00 -9.13
CA SER A 38 5.11 0.89 -9.23
C SER A 38 3.79 0.16 -8.97
N SER A 39 3.72 -1.15 -9.22
CA SER A 39 2.53 -1.96 -8.91
C SER A 39 2.38 -2.15 -7.40
N VAL A 40 3.48 -2.33 -6.65
CA VAL A 40 3.48 -2.34 -5.18
C VAL A 40 2.98 -1.00 -4.63
N ALA A 41 3.52 0.12 -5.12
CA ALA A 41 3.09 1.45 -4.69
C ALA A 41 1.59 1.68 -4.95
N ARG A 42 1.10 1.29 -6.14
CA ARG A 42 -0.33 1.33 -6.49
C ARG A 42 -1.19 0.44 -5.59
N ALA A 43 -0.74 -0.76 -5.26
CA ALA A 43 -1.46 -1.68 -4.37
C ALA A 43 -1.54 -1.15 -2.93
N LEU A 44 -0.44 -0.62 -2.39
CA LEU A 44 -0.43 0.03 -1.07
C LEU A 44 -1.35 1.26 -1.04
N HIS A 45 -1.28 2.10 -2.08
CA HIS A 45 -2.18 3.25 -2.20
C HIS A 45 -3.64 2.80 -2.26
N PHE A 46 -3.95 1.73 -3.01
CA PHE A 46 -5.30 1.19 -3.09
C PHE A 46 -5.81 0.64 -1.74
N LEU A 47 -4.96 -0.01 -0.95
CA LEU A 47 -5.33 -0.49 0.39
C LEU A 47 -5.71 0.64 1.36
N LEU A 48 -5.13 1.84 1.18
CA LEU A 48 -5.43 3.00 2.02
C LEU A 48 -6.59 3.84 1.46
N TRP A 49 -6.59 4.08 0.15
CA TRP A 49 -7.59 4.88 -0.55
C TRP A 49 -8.16 4.10 -1.73
N PRO A 50 -9.10 3.17 -1.49
CA PRO A 50 -9.75 2.44 -2.55
C PRO A 50 -10.63 3.40 -3.36
N ARG A 51 -10.26 3.65 -4.63
CA ARG A 51 -11.07 4.46 -5.54
C ARG A 51 -12.23 3.64 -6.09
N ARG A 52 -13.39 4.26 -6.31
CA ARG A 52 -14.50 3.64 -7.04
C ARG A 52 -14.11 3.48 -8.51
N GLY A 53 -14.09 2.25 -9.00
CA GLY A 53 -13.57 1.90 -10.33
C GLY A 53 -12.62 0.72 -10.18
N ASP A 54 -13.08 -0.43 -10.66
CA ASP A 54 -12.66 -1.77 -10.24
C ASP A 54 -11.13 -1.94 -10.12
N PRO A 55 -10.57 -2.23 -8.92
CA PRO A 55 -9.33 -3.00 -8.87
C PRO A 55 -9.53 -4.27 -9.70
N SER A 56 -8.51 -4.66 -10.48
CA SER A 56 -8.57 -5.91 -11.23
C SER A 56 -9.00 -7.07 -10.32
N THR A 57 -9.91 -7.93 -10.82
CA THR A 57 -10.29 -9.20 -10.15
C THR A 57 -9.08 -10.11 -9.85
N ASP A 58 -7.93 -9.77 -10.42
CA ASP A 58 -6.65 -10.44 -10.22
C ASP A 58 -5.76 -9.80 -9.12
N LEU A 59 -6.28 -8.85 -8.34
CA LEU A 59 -5.55 -8.27 -7.21
C LEU A 59 -5.87 -9.00 -5.90
N ALA A 60 -4.84 -9.58 -5.27
CA ALA A 60 -4.93 -10.16 -3.94
C ALA A 60 -3.70 -9.76 -3.11
N VAL A 61 -3.88 -8.79 -2.21
CA VAL A 61 -2.79 -8.18 -1.43
C VAL A 61 -3.24 -7.93 0.01
N HIS A 62 -2.28 -7.94 0.93
CA HIS A 62 -2.48 -7.46 2.29
C HIS A 62 -1.26 -6.72 2.79
N ALA A 63 -1.48 -5.81 3.73
CA ALA A 63 -0.42 -5.06 4.38
C ALA A 63 -0.75 -4.82 5.86
N ASP A 64 0.28 -4.91 6.68
CA ASP A 64 0.20 -4.64 8.11
C ASP A 64 0.71 -3.24 8.39
N PHE A 65 -0.05 -2.51 9.19
CA PHE A 65 0.22 -1.14 9.54
C PHE A 65 0.18 -0.93 11.05
N GLN A 66 1.17 -0.23 11.57
CA GLN A 66 1.16 0.32 12.91
C GLN A 66 0.28 1.57 12.95
N VAL A 67 -0.73 1.56 13.82
CA VAL A 67 -1.63 2.69 14.11
C VAL A 67 -1.66 2.91 15.62
N GLY A 68 -0.98 3.95 16.11
CA GLY A 68 -0.75 4.10 17.55
C GLY A 68 0.01 2.89 18.09
N THR A 69 -0.52 2.23 19.11
CA THR A 69 0.01 0.98 19.69
C THR A 69 -0.48 -0.29 18.97
N ASP A 70 -1.50 -0.18 18.12
CA ASP A 70 -2.14 -1.31 17.46
C ASP A 70 -1.49 -1.65 16.12
N VAL A 71 -1.58 -2.94 15.74
CA VAL A 71 -1.30 -3.41 14.40
C VAL A 71 -2.62 -3.76 13.71
N LEU A 72 -2.87 -3.11 12.58
CA LEU A 72 -4.04 -3.37 11.75
C LEU A 72 -3.58 -3.94 10.41
N ARG A 73 -4.29 -4.96 9.93
CA ARG A 73 -4.10 -5.55 8.61
C ARG A 73 -5.16 -5.04 7.65
N ALA A 74 -4.73 -4.39 6.58
CA ALA A 74 -5.56 -4.11 5.42
C ALA A 74 -5.45 -5.27 4.43
N GLY A 75 -6.57 -5.73 3.87
CA GLY A 75 -6.57 -6.82 2.90
C GLY A 75 -7.61 -6.63 1.80
N TYR A 76 -7.24 -7.00 0.58
CA TYR A 76 -8.12 -7.02 -0.58
C TYR A 76 -7.94 -8.31 -1.37
N ARG A 77 -9.05 -8.89 -1.86
CA ARG A 77 -9.03 -10.13 -2.65
C ARG A 77 -10.08 -10.11 -3.75
N GLY A 78 -9.74 -9.49 -4.89
CA GLY A 78 -10.42 -9.57 -6.19
C GLY A 78 -11.83 -8.98 -6.28
N VAL A 79 -12.61 -8.92 -5.19
CA VAL A 79 -13.96 -8.35 -5.17
C VAL A 79 -14.26 -7.73 -3.81
N GLY A 80 -15.08 -6.69 -3.82
CA GLY A 80 -15.58 -6.02 -2.62
C GLY A 80 -14.73 -4.83 -2.18
N GLU A 81 -14.67 -4.60 -0.89
CA GLU A 81 -13.97 -3.48 -0.28
C GLU A 81 -12.68 -3.93 0.43
N VAL A 82 -11.81 -2.98 0.75
CA VAL A 82 -10.66 -3.26 1.60
C VAL A 82 -11.14 -3.62 2.99
N SER A 83 -10.82 -4.83 3.43
CA SER A 83 -11.09 -5.31 4.77
C SER A 83 -10.00 -4.86 5.74
N TRP A 84 -10.41 -4.46 6.94
CA TRP A 84 -9.50 -4.14 8.05
C TRP A 84 -9.68 -5.15 9.17
N THR A 85 -8.56 -5.69 9.66
CA THR A 85 -8.58 -6.62 10.79
C THR A 85 -7.55 -6.25 11.86
N ARG A 86 -7.87 -6.57 13.10
CA ARG A 86 -6.97 -6.55 14.25
C ARG A 86 -6.94 -7.95 14.82
N GLU A 87 -5.78 -8.60 14.83
CA GLU A 87 -5.63 -9.99 15.30
C GLU A 87 -6.65 -10.94 14.64
N GLY A 88 -6.92 -10.74 13.34
CA GLY A 88 -7.89 -11.52 12.57
C GLY A 88 -9.37 -11.15 12.78
N ARG A 89 -9.69 -10.25 13.72
CA ARG A 89 -11.06 -9.75 13.91
C ARG A 89 -11.33 -8.53 13.05
N ALA A 90 -12.48 -8.49 12.38
CA ALA A 90 -12.89 -7.35 11.58
C ALA A 90 -13.04 -6.09 12.44
N VAL A 91 -12.49 -4.98 11.96
CA VAL A 91 -12.59 -3.66 12.58
C VAL A 91 -12.92 -2.61 11.51
N ALA A 92 -13.38 -1.43 11.94
CA ALA A 92 -13.49 -0.30 11.03
C ALA A 92 -12.11 0.11 10.49
N ALA A 93 -12.10 0.72 9.30
CA ALA A 93 -10.89 1.35 8.78
C ALA A 93 -10.35 2.37 9.81
N PRO A 94 -9.02 2.51 9.95
CA PRO A 94 -8.47 3.57 10.77
C PRO A 94 -8.89 4.94 10.22
N ASP A 95 -8.72 5.99 11.03
CA ASP A 95 -8.95 7.36 10.59
C ASP A 95 -7.90 7.72 9.52
N LEU A 96 -8.29 7.57 8.26
CA LEU A 96 -7.49 7.87 7.09
C LEU A 96 -7.90 9.24 6.57
N PRO A 97 -6.95 10.05 6.08
CA PRO A 97 -7.29 11.27 5.36
C PRO A 97 -8.31 10.98 4.24
N PRO A 98 -9.23 11.90 3.95
CA PRO A 98 -10.18 11.72 2.85
C PRO A 98 -9.44 11.51 1.51
N GLU A 99 -10.09 10.83 0.55
CA GLU A 99 -9.50 10.53 -0.77
C GLU A 99 -8.96 11.79 -1.48
N SER A 100 -9.58 12.96 -1.27
CA SER A 100 -9.12 14.24 -1.80
C SER A 100 -7.70 14.62 -1.39
N LEU A 101 -7.20 14.07 -0.27
CA LEU A 101 -5.84 14.26 0.22
C LEU A 101 -4.90 13.08 -0.08
N ALA A 102 -5.39 12.03 -0.76
CA ALA A 102 -4.57 10.87 -1.10
C ALA A 102 -3.35 11.25 -1.95
N ALA A 103 -3.53 12.19 -2.89
CA ALA A 103 -2.44 12.69 -3.74
C ALA A 103 -1.30 13.34 -2.93
N CYS A 104 -1.58 13.95 -1.79
CA CYS A 104 -0.56 14.54 -0.92
C CYS A 104 0.34 13.48 -0.23
N HIS A 105 -0.05 12.21 -0.29
CA HIS A 105 0.68 11.08 0.28
C HIS A 105 1.43 10.28 -0.80
N HIS A 106 1.45 10.79 -2.04
CA HIS A 106 2.30 10.32 -3.10
C HIS A 106 3.36 11.39 -3.38
N LEU A 107 4.62 11.06 -3.11
CA LEU A 107 5.77 11.93 -3.37
C LEU A 107 6.68 11.18 -4.33
N ASP A 108 6.98 11.80 -5.46
CA ASP A 108 8.03 11.33 -6.35
C ASP A 108 9.40 11.64 -5.73
N VAL A 109 10.43 10.88 -6.11
CA VAL A 109 11.81 11.12 -5.64
C VAL A 109 12.26 12.54 -5.94
N LEU A 110 11.78 13.12 -7.03
CA LEU A 110 12.08 14.51 -7.40
C LEU A 110 11.43 15.53 -6.45
N ASP A 111 10.28 15.20 -5.84
CA ASP A 111 9.64 16.05 -4.83
C ASP A 111 10.43 16.09 -3.51
N LEU A 112 11.27 15.07 -3.28
CA LEU A 112 12.12 14.95 -2.10
C LEU A 112 13.47 15.66 -2.28
N MET A 113 13.79 16.09 -3.51
CA MET A 113 14.99 16.87 -3.75
C MET A 113 14.71 18.32 -3.36
N PRO A 114 15.53 18.95 -2.48
CA PRO A 114 15.49 20.39 -2.33
C PRO A 114 15.68 21.01 -3.72
N ALA A 115 15.05 22.16 -3.98
CA ALA A 115 15.26 22.94 -5.20
C ALA A 115 16.76 23.29 -5.34
N LEU A 116 17.53 22.36 -5.88
CA LEU A 116 18.97 22.47 -6.15
C LEU A 116 19.14 22.93 -7.59
N LEU A 117 18.40 23.96 -7.99
CA LEU A 117 18.63 24.71 -9.22
C LEU A 117 18.26 26.16 -8.94
N HIS A 118 19.28 26.95 -8.64
CA HIS A 118 19.32 28.36 -8.99
C HIS A 118 19.47 28.50 -10.51
#